data_AF-A0A705SQH0-F1
#
_entry.id   AF-A0A705SQH0-F1
#
_cell.length_a   1.000
_cell.length_b   1.000
_cell.length_c   1.000
_cell.angle_alpha   90.00
_cell.angle_beta   90.00
_cell.angle_gamma   90.00
#
_symmetry.space_group_name_H-M   'P 1'
#
loop_
_entity.id
_entity.type
_entity.pdbx_description
1 polymer ?
#
loop_
_entity_poly.entity_id
_entity_poly.type
_entity_poly.pdbx_seq_one_letter_code
_entity_poly.pdbx_strand_id
1 'polypeptide(L)' 'PSVEKVTLQLRQHIGASAVANVAVGERVTRGQCVADVPPGALGAPIHASIDGVVSAISEQAITVVRG' A
#
# COMPACT_ATOMS: atom_id res chain seq x y z
N PRO A 1 -10.12 12.05 16.53
CA PRO A 1 -8.79 12.35 15.95
C PRO A 1 -8.79 11.93 14.48
N SER A 2 -8.30 12.77 13.56
CA SER A 2 -8.14 12.40 12.16
C SER A 2 -6.79 11.72 11.93
N VAL A 3 -6.77 10.67 11.10
CA VAL A 3 -5.52 9.98 10.71
C VAL A 3 -4.96 10.70 9.49
N GLU A 4 -3.85 11.41 9.65
CA GLU A 4 -3.22 12.22 8.59
C GLU A 4 -2.23 11.44 7.72
N LYS A 5 -1.70 10.33 8.22
CA LYS A 5 -0.69 9.50 7.54
C LYS A 5 -0.85 8.04 7.96
N VAL A 6 -0.72 7.15 6.99
CA VAL A 6 -0.71 5.69 7.21
C VAL A 6 0.48 5.05 6.52
N THR A 7 0.96 3.96 7.11
CA THR A 7 1.99 3.10 6.53
C THR A 7 1.38 1.72 6.30
N LEU A 8 1.34 1.29 5.05
CA LEU A 8 0.81 0.01 4.61
C LEU A 8 1.98 -0.95 4.41
N GLN A 9 2.15 -1.92 5.32
CA GLN A 9 3.22 -2.91 5.21
C GLN A 9 2.96 -3.84 4.02
N LEU A 10 4.00 -4.14 3.24
CA LEU A 10 3.92 -5.05 2.10
C LEU A 10 3.93 -6.52 2.52
N ARG A 11 4.40 -6.82 3.73
CA ARG A 11 4.35 -8.15 4.35
C ARG A 11 3.33 -8.16 5.49
N GLN A 12 2.23 -8.89 5.30
CA GLN A 12 1.14 -8.99 6.29
C GLN A 12 1.09 -10.33 7.03
N HIS A 13 1.71 -11.37 6.47
CA HIS A 13 1.62 -12.74 6.96
C HIS A 13 2.83 -13.57 6.48
N ILE A 14 2.76 -14.91 6.58
CA ILE A 14 3.86 -15.83 6.22
C ILE A 14 4.18 -15.94 4.72
N GLY A 15 3.20 -15.72 3.84
CA GLY A 15 3.37 -15.73 2.39
C GLY A 15 4.22 -14.57 1.83
N ALA A 16 4.29 -14.48 0.49
CA ALA A 16 5.10 -13.50 -0.21
C ALA A 16 4.67 -12.05 0.09
N SER A 17 5.64 -11.14 0.10
CA SER A 17 5.36 -9.71 0.17
C SER A 17 4.67 -9.24 -1.11
N ALA A 18 3.71 -8.34 -0.97
CA ALA A 18 3.12 -7.66 -2.12
C ALA A 18 4.15 -6.68 -2.74
N VAL A 19 4.01 -6.44 -4.04
CA VAL A 19 4.81 -5.50 -4.81
C VAL A 19 3.94 -4.30 -5.14
N ALA A 20 4.43 -3.09 -4.83
CA ALA A 20 3.70 -1.87 -5.11
C ALA A 20 3.33 -1.77 -6.60
N ASN A 21 2.09 -1.40 -6.90
CA ASN A 21 1.59 -1.18 -8.26
C ASN A 21 1.17 0.29 -8.50
N VAL A 22 1.59 1.18 -7.60
CA VAL A 22 1.42 2.65 -7.64
C VAL A 22 2.78 3.33 -7.55
N ALA A 23 2.83 4.63 -7.83
CA ALA A 23 4.05 5.45 -7.75
C ALA A 23 4.00 6.51 -6.64
N VAL A 24 5.18 6.98 -6.19
CA VAL A 24 5.25 8.17 -5.32
C VAL A 24 4.68 9.38 -6.05
N GLY A 25 3.83 10.15 -5.37
CA GLY A 25 3.07 11.27 -5.93
C GLY A 25 1.69 10.88 -6.50
N GLU A 26 1.39 9.59 -6.60
CA GLU A 26 0.09 9.12 -7.09
C GLU A 26 -1.02 9.35 -6.05
N ARG A 27 -2.18 9.85 -6.52
CA ARG A 27 -3.38 9.96 -5.70
C ARG A 27 -4.09 8.61 -5.66
N VAL A 28 -4.43 8.16 -4.46
CA VAL A 28 -5.12 6.89 -4.21
C VAL A 28 -6.44 7.12 -3.46
N THR A 29 -7.43 6.28 -3.74
CA THR A 29 -8.70 6.28 -2.99
C THR A 29 -8.74 5.11 -2.02
N ARG A 30 -9.42 5.27 -0.88
CA ARG A 30 -9.62 4.19 0.09
C ARG A 30 -10.24 2.96 -0.60
N GLY A 31 -9.61 1.81 -0.40
CA GLY A 31 -9.99 0.55 -1.04
C GLY A 31 -9.36 0.31 -2.40
N GLN A 32 -8.59 1.25 -2.96
CA GLN A 32 -7.78 1.00 -4.16
C GLN A 32 -6.66 0.01 -3.83
N CYS A 33 -6.45 -0.99 -4.70
CA CYS A 33 -5.30 -1.87 -4.62
C CYS A 33 -4.03 -1.08 -4.95
N VAL A 34 -3.08 -1.04 -4.02
CA VAL A 34 -1.80 -0.28 -4.12
C VAL A 34 -0.56 -1.18 -4.12
N ALA A 35 -0.73 -2.46 -3.82
CA ALA A 35 0.28 -3.48 -4.04
C ALA A 35 -0.38 -4.83 -4.28
N ASP A 36 0.18 -5.64 -5.17
CA ASP A 36 -0.35 -6.97 -5.49
C ASP A 36 0.72 -8.05 -5.31
N VAL A 37 0.26 -9.29 -5.18
CA VAL A 37 1.11 -10.45 -4.94
C VAL A 37 1.72 -10.93 -6.25
N PRO A 38 2.99 -11.38 -6.28
CA PRO A 38 3.56 -12.02 -7.45
C PRO A 38 2.69 -13.20 -7.94
N PRO A 39 2.51 -13.38 -9.27
CA PRO A 39 1.71 -14.47 -9.80
C PRO A 39 2.13 -15.84 -9.28
N GLY A 40 1.16 -16.64 -8.84
CA GLY A 40 1.39 -17.99 -8.31
C GLY A 40 1.94 -18.05 -6.88
N ALA A 41 2.17 -16.93 -6.22
CA ALA A 41 2.58 -16.90 -4.81
C ALA A 41 1.36 -16.82 -3.87
N LEU A 42 1.47 -17.45 -2.69
CA LEU A 42 0.53 -17.23 -1.60
C LEU A 42 0.82 -15.85 -0.98
N GLY A 43 -0.16 -14.97 -0.97
CA GLY A 43 -0.02 -13.57 -0.57
C GLY A 43 -1.38 -12.91 -0.30
N ALA A 44 -1.34 -11.64 0.12
CA ALA A 44 -2.51 -10.78 0.19
C ALA A 44 -2.23 -9.45 -0.52
N PRO A 45 -3.10 -8.99 -1.44
CA PRO A 45 -3.01 -7.66 -2.00
C PRO A 45 -3.23 -6.60 -0.91
N ILE A 46 -2.55 -5.46 -1.05
CA ILE A 46 -2.61 -4.35 -0.10
C ILE A 46 -3.45 -3.23 -0.70
N HIS A 47 -4.37 -2.70 0.11
CA HIS A 47 -5.29 -1.65 -0.32
C HIS A 47 -5.09 -0.38 0.51
N ALA A 48 -5.30 0.77 -0.10
CA ALA A 48 -5.24 2.05 0.59
C ALA A 48 -6.30 2.12 1.70
N SER A 49 -5.89 2.43 2.94
CA SER A 49 -6.81 2.53 4.07
C SER A 49 -7.47 3.90 4.21
N ILE A 50 -6.94 4.92 3.51
CA ILE A 50 -7.44 6.29 3.43
C ILE A 50 -7.32 6.81 1.99
N ASP A 51 -8.11 7.83 1.66
CA ASP A 51 -7.84 8.67 0.49
C ASP A 51 -6.59 9.52 0.74
N GLY A 52 -5.79 9.74 -0.30
CA GLY A 52 -4.61 10.59 -0.18
C GLY A 52 -3.61 10.45 -1.31
N VAL A 53 -2.36 10.75 -1.02
CA VAL A 53 -1.24 10.69 -1.96
C VAL A 53 -0.15 9.79 -1.42
N VAL A 54 0.41 8.93 -2.27
CA VAL A 54 1.55 8.08 -1.95
C VAL A 54 2.78 8.97 -1.74
N SER A 55 3.26 9.08 -0.51
CA SER A 55 4.41 9.94 -0.18
C SER A 55 5.75 9.21 -0.23
N ALA A 56 5.75 7.89 -0.08
CA ALA A 56 6.96 7.07 -0.12
C ALA A 56 6.62 5.60 -0.41
N ILE A 57 7.52 4.92 -1.11
CA ILE A 57 7.50 3.47 -1.33
C ILE A 57 8.89 2.94 -0.98
N SER A 58 8.94 1.85 -0.21
CA SER A 58 10.15 1.08 0.07
C SER A 58 9.89 -0.41 -0.17
N GLU A 59 10.92 -1.24 -0.01
CA GLU A 59 10.77 -2.70 -0.06
C GLU A 59 9.81 -3.25 1.02
N GLN A 60 9.55 -2.48 2.08
CA GLN A 60 8.79 -2.92 3.25
C GLN A 60 7.39 -2.35 3.30
N ALA A 61 7.17 -1.14 2.77
CA ALA A 61 5.90 -0.44 2.96
C ALA A 61 5.62 0.65 1.92
N ILE A 62 4.33 1.00 1.82
CA ILE A 62 3.82 2.18 1.13
C ILE A 62 3.33 3.19 2.18
N THR A 63 3.70 4.45 2.06
CA THR A 63 3.19 5.52 2.93
C THR A 63 2.19 6.37 2.16
N VAL A 64 1.01 6.58 2.74
CA VAL A 64 -0.04 7.47 2.21
C VAL A 64 -0.28 8.61 3.18
N VAL A 65 -0.28 9.84 2.68
CA VAL A 65 -0.64 11.05 3.42
C VAL A 65 -2.01 11.53 2.94
N ARG A 66 -2.89 11.84 3.88
CA ARG A 66 -4.26 12.31 3.61
C ARG A 66 -4.24 13.56 2.71
N GLY A 67 -5.14 13.60 1.74
CA GLY A 67 -5.34 14.76 0.85
C GLY A 67 -6.53 14.59 -0.08
#